data_AF-A0A7W5DTW9-F1
#
_entry.id   AF-A0A7W5DTW9-F1
#
_cell.length_a   1.000
_cell.length_b   1.000
_cell.length_c   1.000
_cell.angle_alpha   90.00
_cell.angle_beta   90.00
_cell.angle_gamma   90.00
#
_symmetry.space_group_name_H-M   'P 1'
#
loop_
_entity.id
_entity.type
_entity.pdbx_description
1 polymer ?
#
loop_
_entity_poly.entity_id
_entity_poly.type
_entity_poly.pdbx_seq_one_letter_code
_entity_poly.pdbx_strand_id
1 'polypeptide(L)'
;MTKRVTGVADDSGIPGVDHFSPRSQRLPNSKIMSTATLYLDPVAPASVAVTAPRKRSTISPMQMLRTAMLDADEWVVEFEYSDSKGNRTRRTVSPIRFASQDRFLGLCLCREEPRQFYLNRCDNFRLIRSEDVIMPVEILPLDPQTARQ
;
A
#
# COMPACT_ATOMS: atom_id res chain seq x y z
N MET A 1 23.85 -48.38 -10.47
CA MET A 1 24.73 -47.92 -9.37
C MET A 1 24.01 -46.80 -8.62
N THR A 2 23.18 -47.16 -7.65
CA THR A 2 23.43 -47.08 -6.19
C THR A 2 23.01 -45.72 -5.62
N LYS A 3 21.75 -45.67 -5.17
CA LYS A 3 21.20 -44.65 -4.27
C LYS A 3 22.04 -44.61 -2.99
N ARG A 4 22.33 -43.42 -2.48
CA ARG A 4 22.90 -43.24 -1.14
C ARG A 4 21.81 -42.63 -0.24
N VAL A 5 21.36 -43.45 0.70
CA VAL A 5 20.50 -43.10 1.85
C VAL A 5 21.43 -42.90 3.04
N THR A 6 21.26 -41.80 3.78
CA THR A 6 21.63 -41.58 5.19
C THR A 6 21.07 -40.20 5.55
N GLY A 7 20.39 -39.94 6.66
CA GLY A 7 20.10 -40.69 7.87
C GLY A 7 19.27 -39.77 8.78
N VAL A 8 18.45 -40.39 9.60
CA VAL A 8 17.55 -39.81 10.60
C VAL A 8 18.35 -39.42 11.86
N ALA A 9 17.98 -38.32 12.51
CA ALA A 9 18.17 -38.14 13.95
C ALA A 9 17.08 -37.20 14.51
N ASP A 10 16.24 -37.79 15.36
CA ASP A 10 15.27 -37.19 16.25
C ASP A 10 15.93 -36.46 17.44
N ASP A 11 15.08 -35.80 18.24
CA ASP A 11 15.28 -35.41 19.64
C ASP A 11 16.03 -34.05 19.82
N SER A 12 15.65 -33.11 20.69
CA SER A 12 14.95 -33.21 21.97
C SER A 12 14.32 -31.85 22.34
N GLY A 13 13.38 -31.90 23.29
CA GLY A 13 12.47 -30.83 23.71
C GLY A 13 13.04 -29.48 24.14
N ILE A 14 12.20 -28.46 23.96
CA ILE A 14 12.30 -27.13 24.57
C ILE A 14 11.53 -27.16 25.90
N PRO A 15 12.17 -26.98 27.06
CA PRO A 15 11.48 -26.80 28.33
C PRO A 15 11.25 -25.32 28.64
N GLY A 16 10.10 -24.98 29.23
CA GLY A 16 9.92 -23.72 29.97
C GLY A 16 8.72 -22.88 29.53
N VAL A 17 7.51 -23.37 29.77
CA VAL A 17 6.32 -22.52 29.85
C VAL A 17 6.26 -21.92 31.26
N ASP A 18 6.77 -20.70 31.41
CA ASP A 18 6.66 -19.99 32.67
C ASP A 18 5.24 -19.50 32.92
N HIS A 19 4.77 -19.91 34.09
CA HIS A 19 3.45 -19.80 34.65
C HIS A 19 3.15 -18.33 35.02
N PHE A 20 2.41 -17.60 34.17
CA PHE A 20 2.00 -16.23 34.49
C PHE A 20 0.79 -16.23 35.44
N SER A 21 1.06 -16.19 36.74
CA SER A 21 0.05 -16.08 37.79
C SER A 21 -0.51 -14.64 37.87
N PRO A 22 -1.84 -14.42 37.80
CA PRO A 22 -2.42 -13.09 37.90
C PRO A 22 -2.43 -12.62 39.36
N ARG A 23 -1.68 -11.54 39.66
CA ARG A 23 -1.77 -10.87 40.96
C ARG A 23 -3.09 -10.10 41.05
N SER A 24 -3.96 -10.66 41.88
CA SER A 24 -5.15 -10.05 42.45
C SER A 24 -4.80 -8.84 43.34
N GLN A 25 -5.82 -8.00 43.55
CA GLN A 25 -6.00 -6.97 44.60
C GLN A 25 -5.47 -5.57 44.24
N ARG A 26 -6.18 -4.45 44.48
CA ARG A 26 -7.38 -4.20 45.30
C ARG A 26 -7.94 -2.82 44.93
N LEU A 27 -9.26 -2.70 44.83
CA LEU A 27 -10.00 -1.42 44.84
C LEU A 27 -9.98 -0.80 46.26
N PRO A 28 -9.94 0.53 46.38
CA PRO A 28 -10.59 1.19 47.49
C PRO A 28 -11.59 2.27 47.04
N ASN A 29 -12.86 1.94 47.25
CA ASN A 29 -13.85 2.67 48.03
C ASN A 29 -14.03 4.20 47.91
N SER A 30 -15.23 4.54 47.45
CA SER A 30 -16.22 5.42 48.11
C SER A 30 -16.09 6.94 48.01
N LYS A 31 -17.30 7.53 47.85
CA LYS A 31 -17.67 8.95 47.88
C LYS A 31 -17.34 9.62 46.54
N ILE A 32 -18.28 10.24 45.81
CA ILE A 32 -19.32 11.19 46.24
C ILE A 32 -20.33 11.30 45.07
N MET A 33 -21.63 11.28 45.34
CA MET A 33 -22.64 11.73 44.37
C MET A 33 -22.53 13.25 44.24
N SER A 34 -21.81 13.72 43.23
CA SER A 34 -21.84 15.12 42.81
C SER A 34 -22.82 15.26 41.65
N THR A 35 -24.02 15.78 41.95
CA THR A 35 -24.94 16.33 40.96
C THR A 35 -24.31 17.59 40.36
N ALA A 36 -23.51 17.41 39.31
CA ALA A 36 -23.02 18.52 38.50
C ALA A 36 -24.16 18.96 37.57
N THR A 37 -24.77 20.10 37.91
CA THR A 37 -25.66 20.84 37.02
C THR A 37 -24.85 21.28 35.81
N LEU A 38 -25.07 20.64 34.65
CA LEU A 38 -24.47 21.04 33.39
C LEU A 38 -25.11 22.35 32.94
N TYR A 39 -24.45 23.48 33.20
CA TYR A 39 -24.76 24.75 32.57
C TYR A 39 -24.16 24.71 31.16
N LEU A 40 -24.99 24.76 30.12
CA LEU A 40 -24.49 24.93 28.76
C LEU A 40 -24.06 26.39 28.59
N ASP A 41 -22.75 26.61 28.42
CA ASP A 41 -22.23 27.88 27.93
C ASP A 41 -22.77 28.13 26.51
N PRO A 42 -23.25 29.34 26.20
CA PRO A 42 -23.56 29.69 24.81
C PRO A 42 -22.26 29.70 24.01
N VAL A 43 -22.14 28.75 23.10
CA VAL A 43 -21.07 28.67 22.09
C VAL A 43 -21.03 29.99 21.33
N ALA A 44 -19.97 30.77 21.56
CA ALA A 44 -19.64 31.90 20.73
C ALA A 44 -19.44 31.40 19.28
N PRO A 45 -19.99 32.09 18.26
CA PRO A 45 -19.77 31.68 16.88
C PRO A 45 -18.29 31.88 16.54
N ALA A 46 -17.53 30.79 16.56
CA ALA A 46 -16.18 30.75 16.02
C ALA A 46 -16.26 31.17 14.55
N SER A 47 -15.68 32.33 14.24
CA SER A 47 -15.60 32.84 12.89
C SER A 47 -14.69 31.92 12.10
N VAL A 48 -15.28 31.00 11.35
CA VAL A 48 -14.54 30.11 10.46
C VAL A 48 -13.98 30.97 9.34
N ALA A 49 -12.70 31.34 9.44
CA ALA A 49 -12.01 32.01 8.37
C ALA A 49 -11.97 31.05 7.18
N VAL A 50 -12.80 31.32 6.17
CA VAL A 50 -12.81 30.59 4.91
C VAL A 50 -11.50 30.91 4.19
N THR A 51 -10.47 30.09 4.43
CA THR A 51 -9.23 30.15 3.66
C THR A 51 -9.53 29.86 2.19
N ALA A 52 -8.98 30.70 1.32
CA ALA A 52 -9.12 30.62 -0.13
C ALA A 52 -8.89 29.19 -0.68
N PRO A 53 -9.56 28.80 -1.78
CA PRO A 53 -9.42 27.48 -2.35
C PRO A 53 -7.96 27.21 -2.74
N ARG A 54 -7.30 26.30 -2.01
CA ARG A 54 -5.95 25.84 -2.33
C ARG A 54 -6.03 25.09 -3.66
N LYS A 55 -5.37 25.61 -4.70
CA LYS A 55 -5.24 24.96 -6.01
C LYS A 55 -4.77 23.50 -5.77
N ARG A 56 -5.62 22.51 -6.08
CA ARG A 56 -5.27 21.09 -5.89
C ARG A 56 -4.06 20.78 -6.77
N SER A 57 -2.89 20.64 -6.15
CA SER A 57 -1.70 20.19 -6.86
C SER A 57 -1.91 18.74 -7.28
N THR A 58 -1.84 18.46 -8.57
CA THR A 58 -1.86 17.09 -9.09
C THR A 58 -0.75 16.29 -8.41
N ILE A 59 -1.09 15.10 -7.88
CA ILE A 59 -0.13 14.20 -7.25
C ILE A 59 0.90 13.79 -8.31
N SER A 60 2.19 13.90 -8.00
CA SER A 60 3.25 13.51 -8.94
C SER A 60 3.31 11.97 -9.11
N PRO A 61 3.79 11.45 -10.26
CA PRO A 61 4.00 10.01 -10.44
C PRO A 61 4.81 9.35 -9.32
N MET A 62 5.85 10.04 -8.83
CA MET A 62 6.67 9.56 -7.73
C MET A 62 5.91 9.49 -6.40
N GLN A 63 4.97 10.40 -6.15
CA GLN A 63 4.09 10.31 -4.99
C GLN A 63 3.10 9.17 -5.14
N MET A 64 2.51 8.97 -6.33
CA MET A 64 1.61 7.84 -6.59
C MET A 64 2.30 6.49 -6.35
N LEU A 65 3.51 6.31 -6.90
CA LEU A 65 4.30 5.10 -6.66
C LEU A 65 4.58 4.88 -5.17
N ARG A 66 4.95 5.93 -4.43
CA ARG A 66 5.17 5.82 -2.98
C ARG A 66 3.90 5.46 -2.23
N THR A 67 2.75 6.05 -2.59
CA THR A 67 1.46 5.72 -1.99
C THR A 67 1.15 4.24 -2.16
N ALA A 68 1.24 3.71 -3.38
CA ALA A 68 0.97 2.29 -3.64
C ALA A 68 2.02 1.34 -3.04
N MET A 69 3.27 1.77 -2.85
CA MET A 69 4.28 0.97 -2.13
C MET A 69 4.00 0.91 -0.62
N LEU A 70 3.45 1.97 -0.03
CA LEU A 70 3.15 2.04 1.40
C LEU A 70 1.88 1.27 1.75
N ASP A 71 0.90 1.24 0.84
CA ASP A 71 -0.40 0.61 1.03
C ASP A 71 -0.81 -0.15 -0.24
N ALA A 72 -0.16 -1.30 -0.45
CA ALA A 72 -0.36 -2.14 -1.62
C ALA A 72 -1.69 -2.91 -1.59
N ASP A 73 -2.27 -3.09 -0.40
CA ASP A 73 -3.58 -3.73 -0.23
C ASP A 73 -4.71 -2.81 -0.71
N GLU A 74 -4.56 -1.48 -0.57
CA GLU A 74 -5.53 -0.51 -1.07
C GLU A 74 -5.23 -0.03 -2.49
N TRP A 75 -3.95 0.09 -2.89
CA TRP A 75 -3.58 0.77 -4.13
C TRP A 75 -2.66 -0.04 -5.07
N VAL A 76 -3.00 0.03 -6.37
CA VAL A 76 -2.11 -0.30 -7.48
C VAL A 76 -1.93 0.90 -8.41
N VAL A 77 -0.95 0.82 -9.30
CA VAL A 77 -0.65 1.89 -10.25
C VAL A 77 -0.87 1.40 -11.68
N GLU A 78 -1.62 2.18 -12.44
CA GLU A 78 -1.77 2.01 -13.88
C GLU A 78 -0.93 3.07 -14.62
N PHE A 79 -0.24 2.67 -15.68
CA PHE A 79 0.50 3.57 -16.55
C PHE A 79 0.64 3.02 -17.97
N GLU A 80 1.00 3.90 -18.91
CA GLU A 80 1.40 3.53 -20.25
C GLU A 80 2.90 3.25 -20.28
N TYR A 81 3.28 2.08 -20.78
CA TYR A 81 4.67 1.63 -20.80
C TYR A 81 5.15 1.39 -22.23
N SER A 82 6.27 2.03 -22.57
CA SER A 82 6.97 1.82 -23.83
C SER A 82 8.08 0.79 -23.63
N ASP A 83 8.01 -0.36 -24.30
CA ASP A 83 9.06 -1.37 -24.23
C ASP A 83 10.32 -0.97 -25.06
N SER A 84 11.37 -1.79 -25.00
CA SER A 84 12.60 -1.54 -25.79
C SER A 84 12.43 -1.73 -27.29
N LYS A 85 11.33 -2.35 -27.74
CA LYS A 85 10.98 -2.54 -29.15
C LYS A 85 10.10 -1.39 -29.66
N GLY A 86 9.73 -0.44 -28.80
CA GLY A 86 8.87 0.69 -29.12
C GLY A 86 7.37 0.40 -28.98
N ASN A 87 6.98 -0.79 -28.51
CA ASN A 87 5.56 -1.10 -28.30
C ASN A 87 5.06 -0.38 -27.05
N ARG A 88 3.95 0.34 -27.18
CA ARG A 88 3.27 1.00 -26.06
C ARG A 88 2.13 0.12 -25.58
N THR A 89 2.07 -0.09 -24.27
CA THR A 89 1.05 -0.94 -23.64
C THR A 89 0.56 -0.30 -22.34
N ARG A 90 -0.71 -0.47 -21.99
CA ARG A 90 -1.19 -0.14 -20.64
C ARG A 90 -0.83 -1.25 -19.68
N ARG A 91 -0.35 -0.90 -18.50
CA ARG A 91 0.11 -1.83 -17.47
C ARG A 91 -0.46 -1.45 -16.13
N THR A 92 -1.02 -2.42 -15.42
CA THR A 92 -1.37 -2.30 -14.01
C THR A 92 -0.36 -3.08 -13.19
N VAL A 93 0.22 -2.42 -12.19
CA VAL A 93 1.37 -2.91 -11.42
C VAL A 93 1.18 -2.58 -9.95
N SER A 94 1.45 -3.54 -9.07
CA SER A 94 1.64 -3.29 -7.64
C SER A 94 3.14 -3.00 -7.41
N PRO A 95 3.55 -1.75 -7.11
CA PRO A 95 4.96 -1.42 -6.95
C PRO A 95 5.51 -1.95 -5.63
N ILE A 96 6.70 -2.54 -5.64
CA ILE A 96 7.32 -3.19 -4.46
C ILE A 96 8.35 -2.27 -3.81
N ARG A 97 9.29 -1.74 -4.60
CA ARG A 97 10.34 -0.83 -4.14
C ARG A 97 11.00 -0.08 -5.29
N PHE A 98 11.69 1.02 -4.98
CA PHE A 98 12.64 1.60 -5.93
C PHE A 98 13.88 0.71 -6.06
N ALA A 99 14.34 0.52 -7.30
CA ALA A 99 15.55 -0.25 -7.61
C ALA A 99 16.75 0.69 -7.87
N SER A 100 16.49 1.86 -8.44
CA SER A 100 17.42 3.00 -8.61
C SER A 100 16.61 4.30 -8.66
N GLN A 101 17.27 5.44 -8.90
CA GLN A 101 16.58 6.74 -9.02
C GLN A 101 15.60 6.78 -10.21
N ASP A 102 15.86 5.99 -11.26
CA ASP A 102 15.14 5.97 -12.53
C ASP A 102 14.35 4.67 -12.74
N ARG A 103 14.36 3.74 -11.78
CA ARG A 103 13.71 2.42 -11.90
C ARG A 103 13.04 1.97 -10.61
N PHE A 104 11.98 1.20 -10.77
CA PHE A 104 11.33 0.51 -9.65
C PHE A 104 11.06 -0.95 -10.00
N LEU A 105 11.02 -1.78 -8.96
CA LEU A 105 10.56 -3.16 -9.03
C LEU A 105 9.07 -3.18 -8.66
N GLY A 106 8.25 -3.85 -9.45
CA GLY A 106 6.82 -4.04 -9.17
C GLY A 106 6.32 -5.39 -9.69
N LEU A 107 5.26 -5.91 -9.07
CA LEU A 107 4.54 -7.07 -9.57
C LEU A 107 3.66 -6.64 -10.74
N CYS A 108 3.99 -7.12 -11.95
CA CYS A 108 3.19 -6.83 -13.13
C CYS A 108 1.94 -7.71 -13.12
N LEU A 109 0.76 -7.12 -12.87
CA LEU A 109 -0.50 -7.87 -12.77
C LEU A 109 -0.93 -8.49 -14.12
N CYS A 110 -0.38 -8.00 -15.23
CA CYS A 110 -0.62 -8.58 -16.56
C CYS A 110 0.29 -9.77 -16.91
N ARG A 111 1.40 -9.94 -16.18
CA ARG A 111 2.39 -11.01 -16.44
C ARG A 111 2.58 -11.93 -15.24
N GLU A 112 1.95 -11.59 -14.11
CA GLU A 112 1.96 -12.35 -12.85
C GLU A 112 3.38 -12.60 -12.32
N GLU A 113 4.31 -11.68 -12.62
CA GLU A 113 5.71 -11.79 -12.23
C GLU A 113 6.31 -10.43 -11.82
N PRO A 114 7.28 -10.41 -10.88
CA PRO A 114 8.05 -9.22 -10.56
C PRO A 114 8.88 -8.72 -11.75
N ARG A 115 8.76 -7.43 -12.08
CA ARG A 115 9.46 -6.78 -13.19
C ARG A 115 10.05 -5.44 -12.78
N GLN A 116 11.18 -5.11 -13.39
CA GLN A 116 11.76 -3.78 -13.30
C GLN A 116 11.20 -2.89 -14.42
N PHE A 117 10.79 -1.68 -14.04
CA PHE A 117 10.26 -0.67 -14.94
C PHE A 117 11.16 0.56 -14.92
N TYR A 118 11.41 1.12 -16.10
CA TYR A 118 12.15 2.37 -16.27
C TYR A 118 11.17 3.53 -16.26
N LEU A 119 11.35 4.48 -15.35
CA LEU A 119 10.45 5.62 -15.17
C LEU A 119 10.36 6.51 -16.41
N ASN A 120 11.45 6.63 -17.17
CA ASN A 120 11.49 7.40 -18.42
C ASN A 120 10.71 6.73 -19.59
N ARG A 121 10.17 5.52 -19.38
CA ARG A 121 9.31 4.81 -20.34
C ARG A 121 7.86 4.70 -19.86
N CYS A 122 7.54 5.33 -18.72
CA CYS A 122 6.22 5.31 -18.11
C CYS A 122 5.55 6.68 -18.28
N ASP A 123 4.35 6.69 -18.84
CA ASP A 123 3.53 7.89 -18.99
C ASP A 123 2.14 7.68 -18.38
N ASN A 124 1.40 8.77 -18.18
CA ASN A 124 -0.02 8.75 -17.80
C ASN A 124 -0.33 7.91 -16.54
N PHE A 125 0.44 8.12 -15.47
CA PHE A 125 0.26 7.45 -14.18
C PHE A 125 -1.11 7.72 -13.56
N ARG A 126 -1.71 6.67 -13.01
CA ARG A 126 -2.97 6.68 -12.26
C ARG A 126 -2.87 5.75 -11.06
N LEU A 127 -3.47 6.16 -9.94
CA LEU A 127 -3.75 5.28 -8.81
C LEU A 127 -5.12 4.63 -9.02
N ILE A 128 -5.17 3.31 -8.88
CA ILE A 128 -6.38 2.50 -8.98
C ILE A 128 -6.50 1.73 -7.67
N ARG A 129 -7.73 1.55 -7.16
CA ARG A 129 -7.93 0.75 -5.95
C ARG A 129 -7.65 -0.71 -6.28
N SER A 130 -6.94 -1.40 -5.40
CA SER A 130 -6.58 -2.81 -5.61
C SER A 130 -7.82 -3.71 -5.72
N GLU A 131 -8.92 -3.37 -5.04
CA GLU A 131 -10.19 -4.12 -5.10
C GLU A 131 -10.85 -4.11 -6.50
N ASP A 132 -10.54 -3.12 -7.33
CA ASP A 132 -11.07 -2.98 -8.69
C ASP A 132 -10.26 -3.79 -9.72
N VAL A 133 -9.19 -4.46 -9.27
CA VAL A 133 -8.21 -5.11 -10.14
C VAL A 133 -8.01 -6.57 -9.75
N ILE A 134 -8.40 -7.47 -10.64
CA ILE A 134 -8.19 -8.92 -10.48
C ILE A 134 -7.06 -9.37 -11.42
N MET A 135 -6.14 -10.17 -10.89
CA MET A 135 -5.10 -10.82 -11.70
C MET A 135 -5.65 -12.07 -12.42
N PRO A 136 -5.26 -12.33 -13.68
CA PRO A 136 -4.41 -11.48 -14.53
C PRO A 136 -5.18 -10.31 -15.17
N VAL A 137 -4.48 -9.19 -15.35
CA VAL A 137 -5.00 -8.02 -16.08
C VAL A 137 -4.63 -8.11 -17.56
N GLU A 138 -5.57 -7.86 -18.46
CA GLU A 138 -5.31 -7.87 -19.90
C GLU A 138 -4.25 -6.81 -20.31
N ILE A 139 -3.35 -7.17 -21.23
CA ILE A 139 -2.38 -6.22 -21.79
C ILE A 139 -3.05 -5.48 -22.93
N LEU A 140 -3.42 -4.22 -22.71
CA LEU A 140 -3.99 -3.38 -23.76
C LEU A 140 -2.87 -2.73 -24.58
N PRO A 141 -2.73 -3.05 -25.88
CA PRO A 141 -1.83 -2.32 -26.76
C PRO A 141 -2.35 -0.89 -26.94
N LEU A 142 -1.43 0.07 -27.01
CA LEU A 142 -1.77 1.46 -27.28
C LEU A 142 -1.29 1.80 -28.68
N ASP A 143 -2.23 2.11 -29.55
CA ASP A 143 -1.91 2.48 -30.92
C ASP A 143 -1.05 3.76 -30.94
N PRO A 144 -0.01 3.82 -31.78
CA PRO A 144 0.82 5.03 -31.92
C PRO A 144 0.02 6.26 -32.38
N GLN A 145 -1.18 6.08 -32.93
CA GLN A 145 -1.96 7.13 -33.59
C GLN A 145 -2.87 7.92 -32.65
N THR A 146 -3.18 7.43 -31.45
CA THR A 146 -4.12 8.10 -30.53
C THR A 146 -3.53 9.34 -29.82
N ALA A 147 -2.22 9.59 -29.96
CA ALA A 147 -1.54 10.75 -29.36
C ALA A 147 -1.43 11.98 -30.29
N ARG A 148 -2.10 11.97 -31.45
CA ARG A 148 -2.12 13.09 -32.40
C ARG A 148 -3.56 13.57 -32.65
N GLN A 149 -4.19 14.15 -31.64
CA GLN A 149 -5.36 15.03 -31.81
C GLN A 149 -5.23 16.21 -30.85
#